data_AF-A0A972KCP5-F1
#
_entry.id   AF-A0A972KCP5-F1
#
_cell.length_a   1.000
_cell.length_b   1.000
_cell.length_c   1.000
_cell.angle_alpha   90.00
_cell.angle_beta   90.00
_cell.angle_gamma   90.00
#
_symmetry.space_group_name_H-M   'P 1'
#
loop_
_entity.id
_entity.type
_entity.pdbx_description
1 polymer ?
#
loop_
_entity_poly.entity_id
_entity_poly.type
_entity_poly.pdbx_seq_one_letter_code
_entity_poly.pdbx_strand_id
1 'polypeptide(L)' 'KPARDQGPASFWGLVIVVEDLEKVASTSGGRIGRIKEAVQPGRRIATVKTSARLGVPTAFMNPEVR' A
#
# COMPACT_ATOMS: atom_id res chain seq x y z
N LYS A 1 3.50 23.01 -13.79
CA LYS A 1 4.04 22.70 -12.44
C LYS A 1 2.88 22.81 -11.47
N PRO A 2 2.52 21.77 -10.70
CA PRO A 2 1.36 21.89 -9.81
C PRO A 2 1.60 23.04 -8.83
N ALA A 3 0.55 23.82 -8.56
CA ALA A 3 0.59 24.87 -7.56
C ALA A 3 1.01 24.24 -6.23
N ARG A 4 1.98 24.85 -5.53
CA ARG A 4 2.32 24.43 -4.18
C ARG A 4 1.23 24.96 -3.27
N ASP A 5 0.30 24.11 -2.86
CA ASP A 5 -0.64 24.44 -1.80
C ASP A 5 0.14 24.87 -0.56
N GLN A 6 -0.24 26.02 0.03
CA GLN A 6 0.46 26.62 1.18
C GLN A 6 0.09 25.96 2.52
N GLY A 7 -0.51 24.76 2.49
CA GLY A 7 -0.91 24.01 3.67
C GLY A 7 0.21 23.12 4.23
N PRO A 8 -0.02 22.46 5.39
CA PRO A 8 0.89 21.45 5.92
C PRO A 8 1.12 20.32 4.92
N ALA A 9 2.32 19.74 4.93
CA ALA A 9 2.62 18.56 4.13
C ALA A 9 1.66 17.41 4.49
N SER A 10 1.15 16.70 3.48
CA SER A 10 0.25 15.57 3.66
C SER A 10 0.76 14.34 2.91
N PHE A 11 0.38 13.16 3.42
CA PHE A 11 0.62 11.91 2.73
C PHE A 11 -0.38 11.76 1.58
N TRP A 12 0.12 11.57 0.37
CA TRP A 12 -0.68 11.13 -0.77
C TRP A 12 -0.93 9.61 -0.75
N GLY A 13 -0.13 8.87 0.02
CA GLY A 13 -0.27 7.44 0.28
C GLY A 13 0.78 6.93 1.25
N LEU A 14 0.55 5.74 1.80
CA LEU A 14 1.46 5.03 2.70
C LEU A 14 1.65 3.59 2.21
N VAL A 15 2.90 3.14 2.15
CA VAL A 15 3.23 1.74 1.83
C VAL A 15 3.99 1.14 3.01
N ILE A 16 3.53 -0.01 3.48
CA ILE A 16 4.16 -0.76 4.57
C ILE A 16 4.78 -2.03 3.98
N VAL A 17 6.07 -2.22 4.22
CA VAL A 17 6.78 -3.44 3.81
C VAL A 17 6.52 -4.53 4.83
N VAL A 18 6.15 -5.72 4.37
CA VAL A 18 5.84 -6.89 5.20
C VAL A 18 6.55 -8.11 4.66
N GLU A 19 7.03 -8.98 5.55
CA GLU A 19 7.73 -10.22 5.16
C GLU A 19 6.82 -11.19 4.39
N ASP A 20 5.56 -11.30 4.80
CA ASP A 20 4.59 -12.25 4.23
C ASP A 20 3.31 -11.52 3.79
N LEU A 21 3.28 -11.12 2.52
CA LEU A 21 2.19 -10.35 1.94
C LEU A 21 0.91 -11.19 1.81
N GLU A 22 1.05 -12.48 1.51
CA GLU A 22 -0.03 -13.45 1.37
C GLU A 22 -0.76 -13.68 2.71
N LYS A 23 0.00 -13.79 3.81
CA LYS A 23 -0.57 -13.91 5.16
C LYS A 23 -1.35 -12.66 5.56
N VAL A 24 -0.85 -11.47 5.24
CA VAL A 24 -1.61 -10.22 5.47
C VAL A 24 -2.91 -10.23 4.67
N ALA A 25 -2.86 -10.63 3.40
CA ALA A 25 -4.05 -10.68 2.56
C ALA A 25 -5.11 -11.64 3.11
N SER A 26 -4.72 -12.86 3.48
CA SER A 26 -5.64 -13.91 3.96
C SER A 26 -6.25 -13.62 5.33
N THR A 27 -5.50 -12.99 6.24
CA THR A 27 -5.96 -12.68 7.62
C THR A 27 -6.77 -11.39 7.73
N SER A 28 -6.77 -10.55 6.69
CA SER A 28 -7.40 -9.21 6.72
C SER A 28 -8.93 -9.18 6.71
N GLY A 29 -9.59 -10.35 6.61
CA GLY A 29 -11.05 -10.42 6.41
C GLY A 29 -11.49 -9.82 5.08
N GLY A 30 -10.71 -10.03 4.02
CA GLY A 30 -11.03 -9.56 2.66
C GLY A 30 -10.87 -8.05 2.46
N ARG A 31 -10.21 -7.34 3.38
CA ARG A 31 -9.94 -5.89 3.28
C ARG A 31 -8.73 -5.56 2.41
N ILE A 32 -7.95 -6.56 2.03
CA ILE A 32 -6.85 -6.41 1.08
C ILE A 32 -7.34 -6.73 -0.34
N GLY A 33 -6.90 -5.91 -1.29
CA GLY A 33 -7.12 -6.12 -2.72
C GLY A 33 -6.31 -7.29 -3.27
N ARG A 34 -6.39 -7.50 -4.59
CA ARG A 34 -5.58 -8.53 -5.26
C ARG A 34 -4.09 -8.17 -5.14
N ILE A 35 -3.27 -9.15 -4.79
CA ILE A 35 -1.81 -9.05 -4.90
C ILE A 35 -1.45 -9.00 -6.39
N LYS A 36 -0.58 -8.06 -6.77
CA LYS A 36 -0.08 -7.91 -8.14
C LYS A 36 1.37 -7.48 -8.13
N GLU A 37 2.04 -7.62 -9.26
CA GLU A 37 3.37 -7.03 -9.45
C GLU A 37 3.33 -5.53 -9.19
N ALA A 38 4.31 -5.06 -8.43
CA ALA A 38 4.55 -3.65 -8.19
C ALA A 38 5.28 -3.05 -9.40
N VAL A 39 5.22 -1.72 -9.51
CA VAL A 39 6.07 -0.99 -10.48
C VAL A 39 7.55 -1.10 -10.15
N GLN A 40 7.89 -1.46 -8.90
CA GLN A 40 9.24 -1.75 -8.45
C GLN A 40 9.57 -3.20 -8.82
N PRO A 41 10.62 -3.46 -9.62
CA PRO A 41 10.95 -4.80 -10.09
C PRO A 41 11.14 -5.82 -8.96
N GLY A 42 10.64 -7.05 -9.17
CA GLY A 42 10.78 -8.16 -8.21
C GLY A 42 9.90 -8.01 -6.95
N ARG A 43 9.04 -6.98 -6.88
CA ARG A 43 8.15 -6.74 -5.75
C ARG A 43 6.70 -6.92 -6.13
N ARG A 44 5.91 -7.33 -5.16
CA ARG A 44 4.46 -7.50 -5.21
C ARG A 44 3.80 -6.57 -4.21
N ILE A 45 2.64 -6.04 -4.56
CA ILE A 45 1.89 -5.06 -3.78
C ILE A 45 0.41 -5.43 -3.73
N ALA A 46 -0.25 -5.14 -2.61
CA ALA A 46 -1.70 -5.17 -2.50
C ALA A 46 -2.21 -3.93 -1.76
N THR A 47 -3.24 -3.29 -2.32
CA THR A 47 -3.85 -2.10 -1.71
C THR A 47 -4.86 -2.49 -0.64
N VAL A 48 -4.95 -1.68 0.41
CA VAL A 48 -6.05 -1.77 1.38
C VAL A 48 -7.30 -1.18 0.75
N LYS A 49 -8.42 -1.92 0.81
CA LYS A 49 -9.72 -1.44 0.31
C LYS A 49 -10.19 -0.26 1.13
N THR A 50 -10.87 0.68 0.48
CA THR A 50 -11.44 1.88 1.12
C THR A 50 -12.42 1.56 2.25
N SER A 51 -13.06 0.39 2.23
CA SER A 51 -13.93 -0.10 3.31
C SER A 51 -13.23 -0.28 4.65
N ALA A 52 -11.88 -0.33 4.68
CA ALA A 52 -11.10 -0.33 5.91
C ALA A 52 -10.99 1.05 6.59
N ARG A 53 -11.41 2.14 5.92
CA ARG A 53 -11.53 3.51 6.46
C ARG A 53 -10.25 4.04 7.15
N LEU A 54 -9.08 3.81 6.58
CA LEU A 54 -7.78 4.24 7.14
C LEU A 54 -7.45 5.73 6.98
N GLY A 55 -8.26 6.51 6.26
CA GLY A 55 -8.06 7.95 6.06
C GLY A 55 -6.95 8.32 5.05
N VAL A 56 -5.99 7.44 4.79
CA VAL A 56 -4.94 7.60 3.77
C VAL A 56 -4.89 6.36 2.85
N PRO A 57 -4.71 6.51 1.53
CA PRO A 57 -4.47 5.38 0.64
C PRO A 57 -3.28 4.55 1.16
N THR A 58 -3.54 3.28 1.47
CA THR A 58 -2.54 2.40 2.10
C THR A 58 -2.33 1.15 1.27
N ALA A 59 -1.09 0.65 1.20
CA ALA A 59 -0.76 -0.62 0.58
C ALA A 59 0.28 -1.40 1.38
N PHE A 60 0.28 -2.72 1.19
CA PHE A 60 1.33 -3.62 1.67
C PHE A 60 2.18 -4.08 0.50
N MET A 61 3.48 -4.23 0.72
CA MET A 61 4.46 -4.65 -0.28
C MET A 61 5.42 -5.68 0.33
N ASN A 62 5.84 -6.68 -0.44
CA ASN A 62 6.89 -7.61 0.01
C ASN A 62 8.25 -6.90 0.10
N PRO A 63 9.27 -7.49 0.78
CA PRO A 63 10.60 -6.89 0.87
C PRO A 63 11.30 -6.81 -0.49
N GLU A 64 12.36 -6.00 -0.55
CA GLU A 64 13.24 -5.98 -1.71
C GLU A 64 14.05 -7.29 -1.79
N VAL A 65 14.26 -7.77 -3.01
CA VAL A 65 15.24 -8.85 -3.25
C VAL A 65 16.61 -8.20 -3.19
N ARG A 66 17.40 -8.58 -2.18
CA ARG A 66 18.74 -8.05 -1.97
C ARG A 66 19.75 -8.63 -2.94
#